data_AF-A0A9E0RX87-F1
#
_entry.id   AF-A0A9E0RX87-F1
#
_cell.length_a   1.000
_cell.length_b   1.000
_cell.length_c   1.000
_cell.angle_alpha   90.00
_cell.angle_beta   90.00
_cell.angle_gamma   90.00
#
_symmetry.space_group_name_H-M   'P 1'
#
loop_
_entity.id
_entity.type
_entity.pdbx_description
1 polymer ?
#
loop_
_entity_poly.entity_id
_entity_poly.type
_entity_poly.pdbx_seq_one_letter_code
_entity_poly.pdbx_strand_id
1 'polypeptide(L)'
;MTTFIAVYPRAGAEIQPQDCSLRDVGAWQAQLVDREQELSPDYILRVTEAFLARCPTRPEVREASKVAGIAATNAGEPVRALRHFERAGQLYDERANFYKAAVLLANGEAQRAWALRDQLVADWLEELAGDPLVAVESHAVRGGFMHTVRFARPDHDSGIGTAWIGVPDGPGWPATLTMGAGRQRTAFHRLRAGAQSAPMQHVDYYRCRGRRLLAETEASIAMSELDEAARLTLIGYFTAPDGTTRQTGEGTLKTCLWPSRILPRSIH
;
A
#
# COMPACT_ATOMS: atom_id res chain seq x y z
N MET A 1 17.17 73.09 -8.76
CA MET A 1 16.91 72.01 -9.73
C MET A 1 16.88 70.73 -8.94
N THR A 2 15.69 70.18 -8.73
CA THR A 2 15.37 69.22 -7.66
C THR A 2 15.57 67.80 -8.16
N THR A 3 16.49 67.06 -7.53
CA THR A 3 16.76 65.65 -7.81
C THR A 3 15.72 64.79 -7.10
N PHE A 4 14.88 64.08 -7.85
CA PHE A 4 14.02 63.01 -7.33
C PHE A 4 14.75 61.67 -7.50
N ILE A 5 15.08 61.02 -6.39
CA ILE A 5 15.50 59.63 -6.33
C ILE A 5 14.24 58.80 -6.07
N ALA A 6 13.80 58.03 -7.06
CA ALA A 6 12.74 57.04 -6.88
C ALA A 6 13.32 55.81 -6.17
N VAL A 7 12.98 55.65 -4.90
CA VAL A 7 13.18 54.39 -4.17
C VAL A 7 12.11 53.41 -4.68
N TYR A 8 12.52 52.39 -5.43
CA TYR A 8 11.66 51.26 -5.76
C TYR A 8 11.43 50.42 -4.49
N PRO A 9 10.19 50.27 -4.00
CA PRO A 9 9.91 49.25 -3.01
C PRO A 9 9.99 47.88 -3.68
N ARG A 10 10.86 47.05 -3.12
CA ARG A 10 10.98 45.61 -3.35
C ARG A 10 9.57 45.00 -3.26
N ALA A 11 9.06 44.45 -4.37
CA ALA A 11 7.90 43.56 -4.35
C ALA A 11 8.32 42.21 -3.74
N GLY A 12 8.61 42.21 -2.44
CA GLY A 12 8.39 41.02 -1.62
C GLY A 12 6.90 41.03 -1.33
N ALA A 13 6.14 40.22 -2.06
CA ALA A 13 4.80 39.88 -1.59
C ALA A 13 4.99 39.12 -0.27
N GLU A 14 4.87 39.84 0.84
CA GLU A 14 4.56 39.25 2.13
C GLU A 14 3.27 38.45 1.92
N ILE A 15 3.40 37.13 1.82
CA ILE A 15 2.27 36.22 1.91
C ILE A 15 1.74 36.41 3.33
N GLN A 16 0.79 37.33 3.50
CA GLN A 16 0.01 37.39 4.72
C GLN A 16 -0.52 35.97 4.96
N PRO A 17 -0.35 35.41 6.17
CA PRO A 17 -1.00 34.14 6.50
C PRO A 17 -2.50 34.40 6.39
N GLN A 18 -3.09 34.01 5.25
CA GLN A 18 -4.52 33.93 5.13
C GLN A 18 -4.96 32.91 6.18
N ASP A 19 -5.80 33.34 7.12
CA ASP A 19 -6.37 32.46 8.13
C ASP A 19 -7.13 31.34 7.43
N CYS A 20 -6.45 30.21 7.20
CA CYS A 20 -7.05 29.07 6.53
C CYS A 20 -8.17 28.50 7.39
N SER A 21 -9.37 28.57 6.83
CA SER A 21 -10.61 28.22 7.50
C SER A 21 -11.01 26.77 7.21
N LEU A 22 -11.98 26.24 7.96
CA LEU A 22 -12.60 24.96 7.64
C LEU A 22 -13.28 24.97 6.25
N ARG A 23 -13.66 26.14 5.74
CA ARG A 23 -14.21 26.29 4.39
C ARG A 23 -13.17 25.96 3.32
N ASP A 24 -11.90 26.30 3.54
CA ASP A 24 -10.82 25.98 2.60
C ASP A 24 -10.55 24.47 2.54
N VAL A 25 -10.63 23.80 3.69
CA VAL A 25 -10.56 22.33 3.79
C VAL A 25 -11.73 21.70 3.04
N GLY A 26 -12.95 22.16 3.29
CA GLY A 26 -14.14 21.67 2.60
C GLY A 26 -14.08 21.90 1.09
N ALA A 27 -13.56 23.04 0.64
CA ALA A 27 -13.38 23.34 -0.78
C ALA A 27 -12.33 22.44 -1.45
N TRP A 28 -11.23 22.12 -0.75
CA TRP A 28 -10.25 21.14 -1.22
C TRP A 28 -10.85 19.74 -1.32
N GLN A 29 -11.53 19.27 -0.27
CA GLN A 29 -12.17 17.96 -0.25
C GLN A 29 -13.24 17.83 -1.33
N ALA A 30 -14.04 18.88 -1.55
CA ALA A 30 -15.05 18.90 -2.60
C ALA A 30 -14.44 18.71 -4.00
N GLN A 31 -13.30 19.34 -4.29
CA GLN A 31 -12.58 19.15 -5.56
C GLN A 31 -12.08 17.71 -5.75
N LEU A 32 -11.74 17.00 -4.68
CA LEU A 32 -11.27 15.61 -4.76
C LEU A 32 -12.38 14.58 -5.00
N VAL A 33 -13.65 14.98 -4.85
CA VAL A 33 -14.82 14.09 -5.06
C VAL A 33 -15.75 14.60 -6.15
N ASP A 34 -15.34 15.67 -6.85
CA ASP A 34 -16.11 16.27 -7.93
C ASP A 34 -16.26 15.27 -9.09
N ARG A 35 -17.51 14.90 -9.39
CA ARG A 35 -17.84 13.91 -10.42
C ARG A 35 -17.80 14.49 -11.83
N GLU A 36 -17.79 15.81 -11.97
CA GLU A 36 -17.73 16.48 -13.28
C GLU A 36 -16.30 16.64 -13.80
N GLN A 37 -15.29 16.42 -12.94
CA GLN A 37 -13.89 16.52 -13.30
C GLN A 37 -13.25 15.14 -13.39
N GLU A 38 -12.39 14.94 -14.39
CA GLU A 38 -11.54 13.77 -14.46
C GLU A 38 -10.49 13.85 -13.33
N LEU A 39 -10.61 12.97 -12.34
CA LEU A 39 -9.69 12.86 -11.20
C LEU A 39 -8.36 12.21 -11.62
N SER A 40 -7.67 12.81 -12.58
CA SER A 40 -6.34 12.41 -13.00
C SER A 40 -5.30 12.67 -11.89
N PRO A 41 -4.16 11.95 -11.86
CA PRO A 41 -3.10 12.20 -10.91
C PRO A 41 -2.63 13.66 -10.90
N ASP A 42 -2.48 14.27 -12.09
CA ASP A 42 -2.05 15.67 -12.23
C ASP A 42 -3.08 16.65 -11.66
N TYR A 43 -4.37 16.37 -11.85
CA TYR A 43 -5.44 17.18 -11.28
C TYR A 43 -5.40 17.15 -9.76
N ILE A 44 -5.38 15.95 -9.17
CA ILE A 44 -5.35 15.73 -7.72
C ILE A 44 -4.12 16.43 -7.12
N LEU A 45 -2.96 16.29 -7.76
CA LEU A 45 -1.73 16.90 -7.33
C LEU A 45 -1.83 18.43 -7.33
N ARG A 46 -2.32 19.02 -8.43
CA ARG A 46 -2.48 20.48 -8.58
C ARG A 46 -3.41 21.06 -7.51
N VAL A 47 -4.61 20.50 -7.33
CA VAL A 47 -5.58 21.04 -6.35
C VAL A 47 -5.08 20.88 -4.92
N THR A 48 -4.41 19.76 -4.62
CA THR A 48 -3.89 19.48 -3.28
C THR A 48 -2.69 20.37 -2.96
N GLU A 49 -1.80 20.62 -3.91
CA GLU A 49 -0.69 21.55 -3.71
C GLU A 49 -1.14 23.00 -3.57
N ALA A 50 -2.18 23.41 -4.30
CA ALA A 50 -2.78 24.72 -4.13
C ALA A 50 -3.32 24.89 -2.69
N PHE A 51 -3.95 23.86 -2.13
CA PHE A 51 -4.35 23.84 -0.72
C PHE A 51 -3.14 23.89 0.22
N LEU A 52 -2.13 23.03 0.01
CA LEU A 52 -0.92 22.98 0.85
C LEU A 52 -0.09 24.27 0.85
N ALA A 53 -0.14 25.04 -0.24
CA ALA A 53 0.51 26.34 -0.37
C ALA A 53 -0.29 27.45 0.34
N ARG A 54 -1.62 27.42 0.23
CA ARG A 54 -2.50 28.38 0.91
C ARG A 54 -2.56 28.16 2.42
N CYS A 55 -2.54 26.89 2.83
CA CYS A 55 -2.83 26.45 4.20
C CYS A 55 -1.69 25.62 4.83
N PRO A 56 -0.46 26.17 4.96
CA PRO A 56 0.72 25.35 5.28
C PRO A 56 0.80 24.84 6.72
N THR A 57 0.06 25.43 7.66
CA THR A 57 0.12 25.15 9.11
C THR A 57 -1.10 24.39 9.64
N ARG A 58 -2.03 24.02 8.75
CA ARG A 58 -3.28 23.34 9.12
C ARG A 58 -3.02 21.90 9.59
N PRO A 59 -3.85 21.34 10.50
CA PRO A 59 -3.77 19.93 10.88
C PRO A 59 -3.90 18.96 9.69
N GLU A 60 -4.69 19.34 8.68
CA GLU A 60 -4.94 18.51 7.48
C GLU A 60 -3.73 18.42 6.53
N VAL A 61 -2.67 19.22 6.74
CA VAL A 61 -1.46 19.23 5.90
C VAL A 61 -0.82 17.85 5.79
N ARG A 62 -0.83 17.06 6.86
CA ARG A 62 -0.27 15.69 6.82
C ARG A 62 -1.02 14.80 5.84
N GLU A 63 -2.35 14.83 5.90
CA GLU A 63 -3.21 14.04 5.02
C GLU A 63 -3.17 14.55 3.57
N ALA A 64 -3.23 15.87 3.37
CA ALA A 64 -3.09 16.46 2.05
C ALA A 64 -1.72 16.14 1.43
N SER A 65 -0.64 16.15 2.21
CA SER A 65 0.69 15.75 1.72
C SER A 65 0.73 14.26 1.37
N LYS A 66 0.05 13.37 2.12
CA LYS A 66 -0.10 11.96 1.73
C LYS A 66 -0.82 11.81 0.38
N VAL A 67 -1.93 12.52 0.19
CA VAL A 67 -2.70 12.51 -1.07
C VAL A 67 -1.85 13.01 -2.24
N ALA A 68 -1.13 14.14 -2.06
CA ALA A 68 -0.21 14.66 -3.06
C ALA A 68 0.95 13.69 -3.36
N GLY A 69 1.48 12.98 -2.36
CA GLY A 69 2.50 11.96 -2.53
C GLY A 69 2.04 10.79 -3.39
N ILE A 70 0.81 10.28 -3.14
CA ILE A 70 0.19 9.23 -3.95
C ILE A 70 -0.04 9.71 -5.39
N ALA A 71 -0.60 10.92 -5.55
CA ALA A 71 -0.86 11.50 -6.87
C ALA A 71 0.43 11.70 -7.68
N ALA A 72 1.48 12.28 -7.08
CA ALA A 72 2.79 12.43 -7.72
C ALA A 72 3.45 11.08 -8.05
N THR A 73 3.24 10.05 -7.23
CA THR A 73 3.71 8.68 -7.54
C THR A 73 3.04 8.15 -8.81
N ASN A 74 1.72 8.34 -8.91
CA ASN A 74 0.92 7.94 -10.07
C ASN A 74 1.16 8.83 -11.30
N ALA A 75 1.66 10.05 -11.13
CA ALA A 75 2.13 10.90 -12.23
C ALA A 75 3.57 10.56 -12.69
N GLY A 76 4.24 9.61 -12.03
CA GLY A 76 5.61 9.25 -12.38
C GLY A 76 6.66 10.27 -11.90
N GLU A 77 6.37 11.06 -10.86
CA GLU A 77 7.24 12.11 -10.32
C GLU A 77 7.89 11.72 -8.97
N PRO A 78 8.89 10.82 -8.94
CA PRO A 78 9.43 10.25 -7.69
C PRO A 78 10.00 11.28 -6.73
N VAL A 79 10.72 12.30 -7.22
CA VAL A 79 11.36 13.32 -6.38
C VAL A 79 10.29 14.18 -5.67
N ARG A 80 9.23 14.53 -6.39
CA ARG A 80 8.12 15.34 -5.84
C ARG A 80 7.27 14.51 -4.88
N ALA A 81 6.99 13.25 -5.23
CA ALA A 81 6.28 12.32 -4.36
C ALA A 81 7.00 12.12 -3.03
N LEU A 82 8.34 11.96 -3.05
CA LEU A 82 9.13 11.77 -1.83
C LEU A 82 8.99 12.97 -0.90
N ARG A 83 9.11 14.19 -1.42
CA ARG A 83 8.94 15.43 -0.64
C ARG A 83 7.58 15.49 0.07
N HIS A 84 6.52 15.09 -0.63
CA HIS A 84 5.18 15.05 -0.07
C HIS A 84 5.03 13.96 1.00
N PHE A 85 5.58 12.76 0.79
CA PHE A 85 5.59 11.73 1.82
C PHE A 85 6.44 12.09 3.04
N GLU A 86 7.52 12.85 2.87
CA GLU A 86 8.32 13.38 3.99
C GLU A 86 7.55 14.45 4.77
N ARG A 87 6.84 15.35 4.07
CA ARG A 87 5.97 16.35 4.70
C ARG A 87 4.78 15.74 5.43
N ALA A 88 4.25 14.62 4.94
CA ALA A 88 3.18 13.87 5.61
C ALA A 88 3.62 13.27 6.96
N GLY A 89 4.92 12.99 7.10
CA GLY A 89 5.52 12.35 8.28
C GLY A 89 5.21 10.85 8.34
N GLN A 90 4.80 10.38 9.53
CA GLN A 90 4.37 9.00 9.73
C GLN A 90 3.04 8.74 9.00
N LEU A 91 3.00 7.65 8.24
CA LEU A 91 1.84 7.18 7.49
C LEU A 91 1.27 5.94 8.19
N TYR A 92 -0.03 5.94 8.47
CA TYR A 92 -0.72 4.80 9.08
C TYR A 92 -1.43 3.90 8.06
N ASP A 93 -1.60 4.37 6.82
CA ASP A 93 -2.20 3.60 5.73
C ASP A 93 -1.13 2.72 5.06
N GLU A 94 -1.37 1.42 5.04
CA GLU A 94 -0.44 0.43 4.47
C GLU A 94 -0.13 0.74 3.00
N ARG A 95 -1.16 1.02 2.20
CA ARG A 95 -1.00 1.33 0.78
C ARG A 95 -0.10 2.56 0.59
N ALA A 96 -0.29 3.64 1.35
CA ALA A 96 0.57 4.82 1.29
C ALA A 96 2.03 4.50 1.64
N ASN A 97 2.27 3.61 2.62
CA ASN A 97 3.62 3.16 2.95
C ASN A 97 4.27 2.35 1.81
N PHE A 98 3.52 1.45 1.15
CA PHE A 98 4.02 0.75 -0.04
C PHE A 98 4.32 1.71 -1.20
N TYR A 99 3.51 2.76 -1.38
CA TYR A 99 3.81 3.85 -2.32
C TYR A 99 5.11 4.56 -1.96
N LYS A 100 5.28 4.95 -0.68
CA LYS A 100 6.49 5.61 -0.20
C LYS A 100 7.74 4.76 -0.42
N ALA A 101 7.70 3.47 -0.12
CA ALA A 101 8.83 2.57 -0.38
C ALA A 101 9.12 2.42 -1.89
N ALA A 102 8.10 2.34 -2.76
CA ALA A 102 8.30 2.37 -4.21
C ALA A 102 8.96 3.68 -4.70
N VAL A 103 8.57 4.81 -4.11
CA VAL A 103 9.18 6.12 -4.39
C VAL A 103 10.63 6.19 -3.90
N LEU A 104 10.94 5.70 -2.71
CA LEU A 104 12.32 5.62 -2.20
C LEU A 104 13.20 4.82 -3.15
N LEU A 105 12.72 3.66 -3.62
CA LEU A 105 13.41 2.85 -4.62
C LEU A 105 13.66 3.60 -5.93
N ALA A 106 12.67 4.34 -6.41
CA ALA A 106 12.78 5.14 -7.63
C ALA A 106 13.77 6.31 -7.50
N ASN A 107 13.96 6.84 -6.28
CA ASN A 107 14.98 7.85 -5.97
C ASN A 107 16.36 7.24 -5.65
N GLY A 108 16.55 5.93 -5.80
CA GLY A 108 17.82 5.26 -5.51
C GLY A 108 18.07 4.99 -4.02
N GLU A 109 17.07 5.22 -3.16
CA GLU A 109 17.17 5.07 -1.71
C GLU A 109 16.76 3.68 -1.24
N ALA A 110 17.35 2.64 -1.85
CA ALA A 110 16.95 1.26 -1.63
C ALA A 110 17.06 0.82 -0.17
N GLN A 111 18.08 1.27 0.56
CA GLN A 111 18.23 0.96 1.99
C GLN A 111 17.05 1.49 2.82
N ARG A 112 16.64 2.75 2.60
CA ARG A 112 15.48 3.34 3.29
C ARG A 112 14.18 2.65 2.91
N ALA A 113 14.05 2.23 1.65
CA ALA A 113 12.86 1.51 1.18
C ALA A 113 12.70 0.14 1.86
N TRP A 114 13.78 -0.63 1.95
CA TRP A 114 13.74 -1.96 2.58
C TRP A 114 13.65 -1.90 4.09
N ALA A 115 14.28 -0.90 4.72
CA ALA A 115 14.04 -0.61 6.13
C ALA A 115 12.56 -0.26 6.41
N LEU A 116 11.91 0.51 5.51
CA LEU A 116 10.49 0.79 5.62
C LEU A 116 9.65 -0.49 5.44
N ARG A 117 9.98 -1.35 4.47
CA ARG A 117 9.33 -2.67 4.31
C ARG A 117 9.40 -3.48 5.61
N ASP A 118 10.59 -3.58 6.20
CA ASP A 118 10.82 -4.38 7.41
C ASP A 118 10.04 -3.82 8.59
N GLN A 119 9.99 -2.50 8.73
CA GLN A 119 9.14 -1.85 9.73
C GLN A 119 7.66 -2.17 9.52
N LEU A 120 7.16 -2.12 8.28
CA LEU A 120 5.75 -2.44 7.99
C LEU A 120 5.40 -3.89 8.35
N VAL A 121 6.32 -4.82 8.07
CA VAL A 121 6.14 -6.22 8.45
C VAL A 121 6.14 -6.36 9.97
N ALA A 122 7.05 -5.68 10.67
CA ALA A 122 7.13 -5.72 12.13
C ALA A 122 5.85 -5.15 12.78
N ASP A 123 5.41 -3.97 12.35
CA ASP A 123 4.18 -3.33 12.84
C ASP A 123 2.95 -4.22 12.60
N TRP A 124 2.89 -4.86 11.42
CA TRP A 124 1.83 -5.81 11.06
C TRP A 124 1.84 -7.05 11.96
N LEU A 125 3.01 -7.63 12.24
CA LEU A 125 3.12 -8.78 13.15
C LEU A 125 2.72 -8.40 14.59
N GLU A 126 3.11 -7.21 15.06
CA GLU A 126 2.74 -6.71 16.38
C GLU A 126 1.21 -6.54 16.51
N GLU A 127 0.57 -5.96 15.48
CA GLU A 127 -0.88 -5.82 15.40
C GLU A 127 -1.59 -7.20 15.44
N LEU A 128 -1.12 -8.16 14.66
CA LEU A 128 -1.68 -9.52 14.66
C LEU A 128 -1.47 -10.25 15.99
N ALA A 129 -0.33 -10.07 16.64
CA ALA A 129 -0.05 -10.69 17.95
C ALA A 129 -0.97 -10.15 19.06
N GLY A 130 -1.53 -8.95 18.91
CA GLY A 130 -2.51 -8.38 19.81
C GLY A 130 -3.92 -8.97 19.67
N ASP A 131 -4.20 -9.72 18.60
CA ASP A 131 -5.52 -10.27 18.31
C ASP A 131 -5.65 -11.74 18.80
N PRO A 132 -6.51 -12.03 19.80
CA PRO A 132 -6.69 -13.39 20.30
C PRO A 132 -7.31 -14.36 19.28
N LEU A 133 -7.87 -13.86 18.17
CA LEU A 133 -8.43 -14.67 17.10
C LEU A 133 -7.42 -14.96 15.98
N VAL A 134 -6.15 -14.57 16.16
CA VAL A 134 -5.08 -14.80 15.19
C VAL A 134 -3.94 -15.58 15.83
N ALA A 135 -3.53 -16.66 15.17
CA ALA A 135 -2.31 -17.38 15.52
C ALA A 135 -1.22 -17.06 14.50
N VAL A 136 -0.05 -16.63 14.98
CA VAL A 136 1.11 -16.31 14.15
C VAL A 136 2.27 -17.23 14.54
N GLU A 137 2.81 -17.93 13.56
CA GLU A 137 4.03 -18.74 13.68
C GLU A 137 5.09 -18.17 12.75
N SER A 138 6.34 -18.07 13.20
CA SER A 138 7.43 -17.48 12.43
C SER A 138 8.63 -18.40 12.43
N HIS A 139 9.20 -18.64 11.25
CA HIS A 139 10.36 -19.51 11.08
C HIS A 139 11.34 -18.90 10.08
N ALA A 140 12.62 -18.88 10.47
CA ALA A 140 13.70 -18.57 9.54
C ALA A 140 13.85 -19.70 8.52
N VAL A 141 14.03 -19.33 7.25
CA VAL A 141 14.29 -20.25 6.15
C VAL A 141 15.42 -19.70 5.29
N ARG A 142 15.88 -20.46 4.31
CA ARG A 142 16.96 -19.99 3.42
C ARG A 142 16.48 -18.78 2.61
N GLY A 143 17.10 -17.62 2.82
CA GLY A 143 16.86 -16.40 2.05
C GLY A 143 15.78 -15.47 2.61
N GLY A 144 15.22 -15.78 3.79
CA GLY A 144 14.19 -14.95 4.40
C GLY A 144 13.52 -15.56 5.62
N PHE A 145 12.44 -14.91 6.04
CA PHE A 145 11.53 -15.39 7.07
C PHE A 145 10.21 -15.82 6.44
N MET A 146 9.62 -16.87 7.00
CA MET A 146 8.26 -17.30 6.69
C MET A 146 7.38 -17.11 7.91
N HIS A 147 6.27 -16.41 7.73
CA HIS A 147 5.24 -16.22 8.75
C HIS A 147 3.97 -16.97 8.31
N THR A 148 3.46 -17.84 9.17
CA THR A 148 2.17 -18.50 8.99
C THR A 148 1.17 -17.81 9.89
N VAL A 149 0.10 -17.29 9.30
CA VAL A 149 -0.98 -16.58 9.98
C VAL A 149 -2.25 -17.38 9.80
N ARG A 150 -2.88 -17.79 10.90
CA ARG A 150 -4.15 -18.52 10.91
C ARG A 150 -5.20 -17.68 11.61
N PHE A 151 -6.27 -17.37 10.90
CA PHE A 151 -7.39 -16.61 11.44
C PHE A 151 -8.45 -17.60 11.94
N ALA A 152 -8.88 -17.46 13.20
CA ALA A 152 -9.91 -18.32 13.79
C ALA A 152 -11.25 -18.21 13.05
N ARG A 153 -11.51 -17.05 12.42
CA ARG A 153 -12.60 -16.84 11.47
C ARG A 153 -11.99 -16.27 10.19
N PRO A 154 -12.41 -16.75 9.00
CA PRO A 154 -11.94 -16.16 7.76
C PRO A 154 -12.26 -14.67 7.74
N ASP A 155 -11.30 -13.86 7.30
CA ASP A 155 -11.48 -12.41 7.20
C ASP A 155 -12.72 -12.08 6.35
N HIS A 156 -13.52 -11.13 6.82
CA HIS A 156 -14.86 -10.88 6.29
C HIS A 156 -14.85 -10.47 4.82
N ASP A 157 -13.87 -9.64 4.44
CA ASP A 157 -13.77 -9.03 3.12
C ASP A 157 -12.98 -9.90 2.14
N SER A 158 -11.88 -10.48 2.62
CA SER A 158 -10.97 -11.27 1.81
C SER A 158 -11.33 -12.74 1.73
N GLY A 159 -12.04 -13.27 2.73
CA GLY A 159 -12.35 -14.69 2.91
C GLY A 159 -11.13 -15.54 3.29
N ILE A 160 -10.01 -14.92 3.65
CA ILE A 160 -8.74 -15.60 3.97
C ILE A 160 -8.85 -16.21 5.37
N GLY A 161 -8.65 -17.53 5.47
CA GLY A 161 -8.54 -18.24 6.74
C GLY A 161 -7.11 -18.55 7.15
N THR A 162 -6.19 -18.65 6.18
CA THR A 162 -4.77 -18.89 6.43
C THR A 162 -3.92 -18.16 5.40
N ALA A 163 -2.81 -17.57 5.84
CA ALA A 163 -1.84 -16.93 4.98
C ALA A 163 -0.41 -17.37 5.34
N TRP A 164 0.41 -17.61 4.33
CA TRP A 164 1.85 -17.83 4.46
C TRP A 164 2.57 -16.67 3.78
N ILE A 165 3.31 -15.89 4.56
CA ILE A 165 3.99 -14.68 4.10
C ILE A 165 5.49 -14.97 4.10
N GLY A 166 6.14 -14.78 2.95
CA GLY A 166 7.59 -14.83 2.82
C GLY A 166 8.18 -13.43 2.74
N VAL A 167 9.11 -13.12 3.65
CA VAL A 167 9.81 -11.83 3.74
C VAL A 167 11.30 -12.06 3.43
N PRO A 168 11.84 -11.51 2.33
CA PRO A 168 13.25 -11.71 1.98
C PRO A 168 14.21 -11.01 2.95
N ASP A 169 15.33 -11.65 3.30
CA ASP A 169 16.40 -11.02 4.11
C ASP A 169 17.07 -9.84 3.39
N GLY A 170 17.07 -9.90 2.05
CA GLY A 170 17.65 -8.88 1.17
C GLY A 170 16.61 -8.06 0.43
N PRO A 171 16.99 -7.38 -0.66
CA PRO A 171 16.07 -6.62 -1.51
C PRO A 171 14.89 -7.44 -2.01
N GLY A 172 13.69 -6.87 -1.90
CA GLY A 172 12.48 -7.45 -2.49
C GLY A 172 11.23 -7.25 -1.65
N TRP A 173 10.08 -7.21 -2.28
CA TRP A 173 8.81 -7.18 -1.56
C TRP A 173 8.48 -8.53 -0.92
N PRO A 174 7.66 -8.56 0.14
CA PRO A 174 7.10 -9.81 0.62
C PRO A 174 6.18 -10.43 -0.44
N ALA A 175 6.01 -11.75 -0.37
CA ALA A 175 5.04 -12.48 -1.16
C ALA A 175 4.20 -13.38 -0.25
N THR A 176 2.96 -13.64 -0.63
CA THR A 176 1.99 -14.26 0.25
C THR A 176 1.19 -15.32 -0.47
N LEU A 177 1.09 -16.52 0.10
CA LEU A 177 0.06 -17.48 -0.27
C LEU A 177 -1.11 -17.32 0.68
N THR A 178 -2.33 -17.29 0.17
CA THR A 178 -3.53 -17.24 1.00
C THR A 178 -4.43 -18.40 0.64
N MET A 179 -4.95 -19.07 1.66
CA MET A 179 -6.05 -20.01 1.53
C MET A 179 -7.33 -19.40 2.09
N GLY A 180 -8.42 -19.53 1.34
CA GLY A 180 -9.72 -19.03 1.77
C GLY A 180 -10.88 -19.62 0.98
N ALA A 181 -12.08 -19.21 1.37
CA ALA A 181 -13.33 -19.50 0.67
C ALA A 181 -14.03 -18.19 0.34
N GLY A 182 -13.72 -17.63 -0.83
CA GLY A 182 -14.16 -16.29 -1.21
C GLY A 182 -15.65 -16.28 -1.53
N ARG A 183 -16.40 -15.33 -0.95
CA ARG A 183 -17.88 -15.28 -1.07
C ARG A 183 -18.39 -15.38 -2.50
N GLN A 184 -17.80 -14.59 -3.40
CA GLN A 184 -18.22 -14.58 -4.82
C GLN A 184 -17.96 -15.93 -5.50
N ARG A 185 -16.79 -16.53 -5.27
CA ARG A 185 -16.42 -17.82 -5.86
C ARG A 185 -17.29 -18.94 -5.34
N THR A 186 -17.51 -18.98 -4.03
CA THR A 186 -18.46 -19.90 -3.38
C THR A 186 -19.88 -19.69 -3.90
N ALA A 187 -20.32 -18.45 -4.11
CA ALA A 187 -21.64 -18.17 -4.66
C ALA A 187 -21.78 -18.68 -6.10
N PHE A 188 -20.83 -18.36 -6.99
CA PHE A 188 -20.83 -18.86 -8.37
C PHE A 188 -20.78 -20.38 -8.46
N HIS A 189 -20.02 -21.01 -7.57
CA HIS A 189 -19.96 -22.45 -7.47
C HIS A 189 -21.30 -23.06 -7.08
N ARG A 190 -21.93 -22.58 -6.00
CA ARG A 190 -23.25 -23.04 -5.57
C ARG A 190 -24.34 -22.81 -6.60
N LEU A 191 -24.24 -21.75 -7.42
CA LEU A 191 -25.14 -21.54 -8.55
C LEU A 191 -24.99 -22.63 -9.63
N ARG A 192 -23.79 -23.21 -9.80
CA ARG A 192 -23.51 -24.25 -10.82
C ARG A 192 -23.68 -25.67 -10.29
N ALA A 193 -23.20 -25.95 -9.08
CA ALA A 193 -23.13 -27.27 -8.48
C ALA A 193 -24.32 -27.59 -7.55
N GLY A 194 -25.11 -26.58 -7.17
CA GLY A 194 -26.25 -26.70 -6.28
C GLY A 194 -26.09 -25.92 -4.97
N ALA A 195 -27.20 -25.44 -4.42
CA ALA A 195 -27.19 -24.58 -3.23
C ALA A 195 -26.58 -25.23 -1.97
N GLN A 196 -26.60 -26.57 -1.91
CA GLN A 196 -26.06 -27.36 -0.79
C GLN A 196 -24.58 -27.75 -0.97
N SER A 197 -23.94 -27.36 -2.08
CA SER A 197 -22.53 -27.67 -2.30
C SER A 197 -21.61 -26.99 -1.28
N ALA A 198 -20.57 -27.72 -0.89
CA ALA A 198 -19.55 -27.23 0.03
C ALA A 198 -18.88 -25.96 -0.53
N PRO A 199 -18.43 -25.02 0.33
CA PRO A 199 -17.68 -23.86 -0.13
C PRO A 199 -16.42 -24.28 -0.89
N MET A 200 -16.15 -23.63 -2.03
CA MET A 200 -14.92 -23.87 -2.78
C MET A 200 -13.74 -23.23 -2.06
N GLN A 201 -12.77 -24.05 -1.67
CA GLN A 201 -11.49 -23.58 -1.19
C GLN A 201 -10.60 -23.22 -2.37
N HIS A 202 -9.81 -22.16 -2.22
CA HIS A 202 -8.83 -21.75 -3.22
C HIS A 202 -7.56 -21.28 -2.56
N VAL A 203 -6.45 -21.49 -3.28
CA VAL A 203 -5.12 -21.03 -2.88
C VAL A 203 -4.64 -20.02 -3.92
N ASP A 204 -4.52 -18.77 -3.50
CA ASP A 204 -3.96 -17.69 -4.29
C ASP A 204 -2.52 -17.41 -3.85
N TYR A 205 -1.64 -17.15 -4.81
CA TYR A 205 -0.29 -16.65 -4.59
C TYR A 205 -0.19 -15.20 -5.06
N TYR A 206 0.11 -14.32 -4.11
CA TYR A 206 0.28 -12.89 -4.27
C TYR A 206 1.76 -12.52 -4.24
N ARG A 207 2.15 -11.82 -5.28
CA ARG A 207 3.40 -11.09 -5.45
C ARG A 207 3.05 -9.61 -5.48
N CYS A 208 4.03 -8.73 -5.32
CA CYS A 208 3.75 -7.30 -5.23
C CYS A 208 3.02 -6.75 -6.46
N ARG A 209 3.29 -7.33 -7.63
CA ARG A 209 2.66 -6.96 -8.90
C ARG A 209 1.98 -8.13 -9.62
N GLY A 210 1.87 -9.27 -8.96
CA GLY A 210 1.39 -10.50 -9.58
C GLY A 210 0.39 -11.22 -8.69
N ARG A 211 -0.61 -11.83 -9.30
CA ARG A 211 -1.47 -12.80 -8.64
C ARG A 211 -1.51 -14.05 -9.49
N ARG A 212 -1.46 -15.21 -8.85
CA ARG A 212 -1.69 -16.49 -9.50
C ARG A 212 -2.56 -17.36 -8.62
N LEU A 213 -3.66 -17.86 -9.17
CA LEU A 213 -4.41 -18.95 -8.58
C LEU A 213 -3.61 -20.24 -8.74
N LEU A 214 -3.32 -20.92 -7.62
CA LEU A 214 -2.54 -22.16 -7.63
C LEU A 214 -3.45 -23.40 -7.62
N ALA A 215 -4.54 -23.35 -6.85
CA ALA A 215 -5.46 -24.48 -6.72
C ALA A 215 -6.88 -24.02 -6.38
N GLU A 216 -7.86 -24.83 -6.79
CA GLU A 216 -9.27 -24.78 -6.40
C GLU A 216 -9.73 -26.19 -6.06
N THR A 217 -10.44 -26.36 -4.94
CA THR A 217 -10.92 -27.68 -4.52
C THR A 217 -12.17 -27.57 -3.64
N GLU A 218 -12.98 -28.62 -3.71
CA GLU A 218 -14.07 -28.89 -2.75
C GLU A 218 -13.63 -29.88 -1.67
N ALA A 219 -12.59 -30.66 -1.93
CA ALA A 219 -12.04 -31.62 -1.00
C ALA A 219 -11.19 -30.91 0.07
N SER A 220 -11.28 -31.39 1.31
CA SER A 220 -10.40 -30.96 2.39
C SER A 220 -8.97 -31.40 2.10
N ILE A 221 -8.06 -30.44 1.93
CA ILE A 221 -6.62 -30.71 1.87
C ILE A 221 -6.08 -30.69 3.30
N ALA A 222 -5.20 -31.64 3.63
CA ALA A 222 -4.55 -31.64 4.93
C ALA A 222 -3.68 -30.38 5.09
N MET A 223 -3.81 -29.67 6.22
CA MET A 223 -3.09 -28.42 6.44
C MET A 223 -1.57 -28.60 6.35
N SER A 224 -1.04 -29.74 6.80
CA SER A 224 0.39 -30.06 6.71
C SER A 224 0.91 -30.13 5.27
N GLU A 225 0.08 -30.59 4.32
CA GLU A 225 0.46 -30.61 2.91
C GLU A 225 0.50 -29.20 2.33
N LEU A 226 -0.44 -28.34 2.74
CA LEU A 226 -0.47 -26.94 2.34
C LEU A 226 0.69 -26.15 2.94
N ASP A 227 1.02 -26.38 4.21
CA ASP A 227 2.15 -25.76 4.90
C ASP A 227 3.48 -26.07 4.17
N GLU A 228 3.69 -27.33 3.78
CA GLU A 228 4.91 -27.72 3.04
C GLU A 228 4.91 -27.15 1.61
N ALA A 229 3.77 -27.16 0.91
CA ALA A 229 3.67 -26.57 -0.43
C ALA A 229 3.91 -25.05 -0.40
N ALA A 230 3.36 -24.35 0.60
CA ALA A 230 3.59 -22.93 0.79
C ALA A 230 5.07 -22.63 1.10
N ARG A 231 5.68 -23.43 1.98
CA ARG A 231 7.10 -23.32 2.31
C ARG A 231 7.99 -23.47 1.07
N LEU A 232 7.78 -24.51 0.27
CA LEU A 232 8.56 -24.74 -0.95
C LEU A 232 8.37 -23.61 -1.97
N THR A 233 7.14 -23.11 -2.11
CA THR A 233 6.81 -22.00 -3.02
C THR A 233 7.53 -20.71 -2.60
N LEU A 234 7.50 -20.37 -1.31
CA LEU A 234 8.13 -19.15 -0.78
C LEU A 234 9.66 -19.25 -0.75
N ILE A 235 10.23 -20.42 -0.46
CA ILE A 235 11.68 -20.64 -0.61
C ILE A 235 12.10 -20.43 -2.08
N GLY A 236 11.30 -20.92 -3.03
CA GLY A 236 11.52 -20.65 -4.46
C GLY A 236 11.48 -19.15 -4.77
N TYR A 237 10.53 -18.41 -4.19
CA TYR A 237 10.42 -16.97 -4.35
C TYR A 237 11.67 -16.20 -3.87
N PHE A 238 12.30 -16.62 -2.76
CA PHE A 238 13.49 -15.94 -2.22
C PHE A 238 14.71 -15.98 -3.15
N THR A 239 14.72 -16.84 -4.17
CA THR A 239 15.79 -16.85 -5.18
C THR A 239 15.72 -15.68 -6.15
N ALA A 240 14.54 -15.13 -6.38
CA ALA A 240 14.30 -13.97 -7.23
C ALA A 240 13.07 -13.17 -6.76
N PRO A 241 13.18 -12.48 -5.60
CA PRO A 241 12.10 -11.66 -5.07
C PRO A 241 11.71 -10.53 -6.03
N ASP A 242 10.51 -9.98 -5.84
CA ASP A 242 10.09 -8.75 -6.51
C ASP A 242 10.94 -7.58 -6.03
N GLY A 243 12.10 -7.36 -6.66
CA GLY A 243 12.95 -6.19 -6.46
C GLY A 243 12.64 -5.06 -7.43
N THR A 244 13.48 -4.04 -7.41
CA THR A 244 13.45 -2.95 -8.40
C THR A 244 13.77 -3.49 -9.79
N THR A 245 12.75 -3.76 -10.60
CA THR A 245 12.93 -3.66 -12.04
C THR A 245 13.23 -2.20 -12.35
N ARG A 246 14.51 -1.86 -12.48
CA ARG A 246 14.99 -0.65 -13.13
C ARG A 246 14.37 -0.64 -14.54
N GLN A 247 13.30 0.11 -14.75
CA GLN A 247 12.72 0.40 -16.06
C GLN A 247 12.38 1.90 -16.00
N THR A 248 13.17 2.83 -16.55
CA THR A 248 13.33 3.16 -17.98
C THR A 248 12.03 2.98 -18.77
N GLY A 249 11.11 3.93 -18.58
CA GLY A 249 9.87 4.08 -19.33
C GLY A 249 8.94 5.10 -18.66
N GLU A 250 8.48 6.09 -19.41
CA GLU A 250 7.62 7.19 -18.96
C GLU A 250 6.29 6.70 -18.39
N GLY A 251 5.82 7.37 -17.33
CA GLY A 251 4.40 7.49 -17.03
C GLY A 251 3.97 7.17 -15.59
N THR A 252 4.42 6.06 -14.99
CA THR A 252 3.93 5.65 -13.65
C THR A 252 4.98 4.86 -12.87
N LEU A 253 5.14 5.19 -11.58
CA LEU A 253 5.98 4.39 -10.70
C LEU A 253 5.32 3.05 -10.41
N LYS A 254 6.09 1.97 -10.52
CA LYS A 254 5.62 0.61 -10.31
C LYS A 254 5.42 0.33 -8.81
N THR A 255 4.26 0.68 -8.28
CA THR A 255 3.86 0.39 -6.89
C THR A 255 3.34 -1.04 -6.72
N CYS A 256 3.18 -1.43 -5.46
CA CYS A 256 2.53 -2.68 -5.08
C CYS A 256 1.03 -2.61 -5.30
N LEU A 257 0.49 -3.59 -6.03
CA LEU A 257 -0.92 -3.62 -6.41
C LEU A 257 -1.81 -4.24 -5.32
N TRP A 258 -1.24 -5.05 -4.43
CA TRP A 258 -2.00 -5.87 -3.48
C TRP A 258 -1.48 -5.79 -2.03
N PRO A 259 -1.20 -4.59 -1.48
CA PRO A 259 -0.62 -4.47 -0.12
C PRO A 259 -1.44 -5.26 0.92
N SER A 260 -2.76 -5.06 0.96
CA SER A 260 -3.66 -5.76 1.89
C SER A 260 -3.79 -7.28 1.68
N ARG A 261 -3.28 -7.82 0.57
CA ARG A 261 -3.17 -9.29 0.38
C ARG A 261 -1.76 -9.82 0.66
N ILE A 262 -0.76 -8.93 0.66
CA ILE A 262 0.60 -9.25 1.04
C ILE A 262 0.70 -9.30 2.56
N LEU A 263 0.17 -8.30 3.26
CA LEU A 263 0.08 -8.26 4.72
C LEU A 263 -1.39 -8.28 5.15
N PRO A 264 -2.06 -9.44 5.08
CA PRO A 264 -3.48 -9.54 5.43
C PRO A 264 -3.69 -9.23 6.92
N ARG A 265 -4.69 -8.41 7.21
CA ARG A 265 -5.06 -8.02 8.57
C ARG A 265 -6.37 -8.69 8.99
N SER A 266 -6.55 -8.81 10.31
CA SER A 266 -7.84 -9.11 10.91
C SER A 266 -8.63 -7.80 11.01
N ILE A 267 -9.80 -7.72 10.37
CA ILE A 267 -10.69 -6.56 10.51
C ILE A 267 -11.78 -6.98 11.50
N HIS A 268 -11.74 -6.41 12.71
CA HIS A 268 -12.84 -6.46 13.69
C HIS A 268 -13.81 -5.30 13.51
#